data_AF-A0A9N9H930-F1
#
_entry.id   AF-A0A9N9H930-F1
#
_cell.length_a   1.000
_cell.length_b   1.000
_cell.length_c   1.000
_cell.angle_alpha   90.00
_cell.angle_beta   90.00
_cell.angle_gamma   90.00
#
_symmetry.space_group_name_H-M   'P 1'
#
loop_
_entity.id
_entity.type
_entity.pdbx_description
1 polymer ?
#
loop_
_entity_poly.entity_id
_entity_poly.type
_entity_poly.pdbx_seq_one_letter_code
_entity_poly.pdbx_strand_id
1 'polypeptide(L)'
;ASKRSYDEMQVDMTALICDVLIQPFNTVPSEVNDLTSLIAAPLIRKLPVSFHEERKFPQFAEFIQTSDNECGSNLAKHISCLLTDIFEKQNLDDTTEDMMHWGIDSLIRVPLQIFRESLGEGALPIEMDRNSKDKGTTTIGNKRPDFLCWANGVLLFKGEEKAEADEFPVAVDELKEKFNKFDPLYFGNVQFMICYAVAGPLLGFYAINGSPNANLLNRLVPLSNRLNIKNSRDRVSILCMVVNIARIIRTVSSTIPRTIVPIGKRLKLAKSTITFFEDSVEKMVPLEHLPHEGEVNDRVAFLQRMYNCAKGHPGLIQVKEGGGPK
;
A
#
# COMPACT_ATOMS: atom_id res chain seq x y z
N ALA A 1 39.75 -34.43 -11.71
CA ALA A 1 39.13 -33.14 -11.36
C ALA A 1 38.24 -32.70 -12.52
N SER A 2 36.94 -32.91 -12.39
CA SER A 2 35.95 -32.55 -13.42
C SER A 2 35.81 -31.03 -13.45
N LYS A 3 35.99 -30.44 -14.64
CA LYS A 3 35.66 -29.04 -14.92
C LYS A 3 34.16 -28.86 -14.65
N ARG A 4 33.80 -28.14 -13.58
CA ARG A 4 32.44 -27.66 -13.39
C ARG A 4 32.11 -26.76 -14.59
N SER A 5 31.13 -27.21 -15.38
CA SER A 5 30.46 -26.40 -16.37
C SER A 5 29.91 -25.17 -15.66
N TYR A 6 30.46 -23.99 -15.98
CA TYR A 6 29.69 -22.75 -15.95
C TYR A 6 28.57 -22.89 -16.99
N ASP A 7 27.41 -22.28 -16.73
CA ASP A 7 26.22 -22.22 -17.61
C ASP A 7 25.14 -23.31 -17.52
N GLU A 8 24.77 -23.75 -16.31
CA GLU A 8 23.33 -23.84 -16.04
C GLU A 8 22.90 -22.49 -15.48
N MET A 9 22.41 -21.62 -16.36
CA MET A 9 21.78 -20.36 -15.96
C MET A 9 20.56 -20.74 -15.13
N GLN A 10 20.71 -20.75 -13.80
CA GLN A 10 19.66 -21.18 -12.88
C GLN A 10 18.44 -20.30 -13.15
N VAL A 11 17.39 -20.92 -13.71
CA VAL A 11 16.18 -20.20 -14.11
C VAL A 11 15.56 -19.59 -12.85
N ASP A 12 15.28 -18.29 -12.88
CA ASP A 12 14.64 -17.62 -11.77
C ASP A 12 13.19 -18.15 -11.61
N MET A 13 12.98 -18.93 -10.55
CA MET A 13 11.69 -19.54 -10.24
C MET A 13 10.68 -18.58 -9.59
N THR A 14 11.02 -17.29 -9.42
CA THR A 14 10.18 -16.30 -8.72
C THR A 14 8.74 -16.31 -9.23
N ALA A 15 8.52 -16.32 -10.55
CA ALA A 15 7.16 -16.31 -11.12
C ALA A 15 6.33 -17.54 -10.70
N LEU A 16 6.91 -18.75 -10.77
CA LEU A 16 6.21 -19.97 -10.37
C LEU A 16 5.89 -19.98 -8.87
N ILE A 17 6.85 -19.54 -8.05
CA ILE A 17 6.65 -19.47 -6.60
C ILE A 17 5.53 -18.48 -6.28
N CYS A 18 5.57 -17.29 -6.89
CA CYS A 18 4.55 -16.25 -6.67
C CYS A 18 3.17 -16.75 -7.09
N ASP A 19 3.03 -17.39 -8.25
CA ASP A 19 1.72 -17.83 -8.76
C ASP A 19 1.04 -18.81 -7.79
N VAL A 20 1.81 -19.77 -7.25
CA VAL A 20 1.34 -20.74 -6.26
C VAL A 20 1.08 -20.08 -4.90
N LEU A 21 2.02 -19.23 -4.43
CA LEU A 21 1.95 -18.63 -3.10
C LEU A 21 0.75 -17.69 -2.96
N ILE A 22 0.45 -16.93 -4.02
CA ILE A 22 -0.66 -15.97 -4.04
C ILE A 22 -1.87 -16.46 -4.84
N GLN A 23 -2.15 -17.77 -4.89
CA GLN A 23 -3.39 -18.25 -5.50
C GLN A 23 -4.62 -17.63 -4.83
N PRO A 24 -5.66 -17.29 -5.62
CA PRO A 24 -6.91 -16.74 -5.08
C PRO A 24 -7.52 -17.63 -4.01
N PHE A 25 -8.28 -17.02 -3.09
CA PHE A 25 -9.15 -17.76 -2.21
C PHE A 25 -10.35 -18.31 -2.99
N ASN A 26 -10.89 -19.45 -2.51
CA ASN A 26 -12.07 -20.08 -3.12
C ASN A 26 -13.34 -19.26 -2.91
N THR A 27 -13.35 -18.36 -1.93
CA THR A 27 -14.45 -17.47 -1.60
C THR A 27 -14.04 -16.03 -1.84
N VAL A 28 -14.87 -15.28 -2.57
CA VAL A 28 -14.67 -13.85 -2.75
C VAL A 28 -15.15 -13.15 -1.48
N PRO A 29 -14.28 -12.49 -0.71
CA PRO A 29 -14.72 -11.71 0.43
C PRO A 29 -15.53 -10.51 -0.05
N SER A 30 -16.64 -10.24 0.63
CA SER A 30 -17.49 -9.09 0.31
C SER A 30 -17.62 -8.12 1.47
N GLU A 31 -17.45 -8.60 2.70
CA GLU A 31 -17.55 -7.80 3.92
C GLU A 31 -16.33 -7.98 4.83
N VAL A 32 -16.19 -7.07 5.80
CA VAL A 32 -15.04 -7.05 6.72
C VAL A 32 -14.89 -8.33 7.55
N ASN A 33 -16.00 -8.99 7.89
CA ASN A 33 -16.02 -10.19 8.73
C ASN A 33 -15.30 -11.38 8.06
N ASP A 34 -15.27 -11.41 6.73
CA ASP A 34 -14.56 -12.44 5.98
C ASP A 34 -13.03 -12.30 6.16
N LEU A 35 -12.55 -11.06 6.29
CA LEU A 35 -11.12 -10.73 6.22
C LEU A 35 -10.30 -11.26 7.38
N THR A 36 -10.84 -11.28 8.60
CA THR A 36 -10.10 -11.75 9.78
C THR A 36 -9.63 -13.19 9.58
N SER A 37 -10.50 -14.06 9.06
CA SER A 37 -10.16 -15.45 8.77
C SER A 37 -9.19 -15.60 7.59
N LEU A 38 -9.33 -14.76 6.55
CA LEU A 38 -8.51 -14.82 5.35
C LEU A 38 -7.09 -14.31 5.59
N ILE A 39 -6.91 -13.24 6.37
CA ILE A 39 -5.57 -12.72 6.71
C ILE A 39 -4.81 -13.68 7.62
N ALA A 40 -5.50 -14.34 8.55
CA ALA A 40 -4.92 -15.35 9.42
C ALA A 40 -4.82 -16.74 8.76
N ALA A 41 -5.28 -16.91 7.52
CA ALA A 41 -5.31 -18.21 6.86
C ALA A 41 -3.89 -18.77 6.68
N PRO A 42 -3.68 -20.09 6.83
CA PRO A 42 -2.43 -20.72 6.46
C PRO A 42 -2.05 -20.41 5.01
N LEU A 43 -0.74 -20.25 4.78
CA LEU A 43 -0.22 -20.13 3.43
C LEU A 43 -0.37 -21.48 2.71
N ILE A 44 -0.59 -21.43 1.40
CA ILE A 44 -0.72 -22.63 0.55
C ILE A 44 0.59 -23.43 0.55
N ARG A 45 1.71 -22.73 0.72
CA ARG A 45 3.06 -23.28 0.86
C ARG A 45 3.88 -22.38 1.77
N LYS A 46 4.96 -22.92 2.32
CA LYS A 46 5.94 -22.15 3.10
C LYS A 46 6.61 -21.08 2.24
N LEU A 47 7.00 -19.98 2.88
CA LEU A 47 7.77 -18.91 2.29
C LEU A 47 9.15 -19.44 1.85
N PRO A 48 9.59 -19.14 0.62
CA PRO A 48 10.91 -19.55 0.15
C PRO A 48 12.00 -18.74 0.86
N VAL A 49 13.11 -19.39 1.20
CA VAL A 49 14.33 -18.75 1.73
C VAL A 49 15.57 -19.35 1.07
N SER A 50 16.70 -18.64 1.15
CA SER A 50 17.92 -18.91 0.38
C SER A 50 19.01 -19.69 1.13
N PHE A 51 19.06 -19.63 2.46
CA PHE A 51 20.24 -20.04 3.23
C PHE A 51 19.92 -20.98 4.40
N HIS A 52 18.91 -21.85 4.25
CA HIS A 52 18.50 -22.80 5.30
C HIS A 52 18.15 -22.12 6.62
N GLU A 53 17.50 -20.96 6.55
CA GLU A 53 17.04 -20.18 7.69
C GLU A 53 16.13 -21.01 8.59
N GLU A 54 15.40 -21.99 8.06
CA GLU A 54 14.60 -22.93 8.85
C GLU A 54 15.45 -23.79 9.81
N ARG A 55 16.73 -24.01 9.50
CA ARG A 55 17.67 -24.73 10.37
C ARG A 55 18.34 -23.79 11.37
N LYS A 56 18.68 -22.57 10.94
CA LYS A 56 19.25 -21.52 11.81
C LYS A 56 18.23 -21.04 12.83
N PHE A 57 16.96 -20.97 12.44
CA PHE A 57 15.83 -20.51 13.24
C PHE A 57 14.71 -21.57 13.23
N PRO A 58 14.86 -22.67 14.00
CA PRO A 58 13.89 -23.78 14.02
C PRO A 58 12.46 -23.35 14.33
N GLN A 59 12.28 -22.27 15.09
CA GLN A 59 10.97 -21.70 15.41
C GLN A 59 10.20 -21.18 14.18
N PHE A 60 10.87 -20.99 13.04
CA PHE A 60 10.25 -20.54 11.78
C PHE A 60 10.08 -21.67 10.76
N ALA A 61 10.53 -22.89 11.07
CA ALA A 61 10.53 -24.01 10.13
C ALA A 61 9.14 -24.41 9.62
N GLU A 62 8.07 -24.04 10.33
CA GLU A 62 6.69 -24.23 9.89
C GLU A 62 6.26 -23.21 8.82
N PHE A 63 6.91 -22.05 8.77
CA PHE A 63 6.55 -20.93 7.90
C PHE A 63 7.48 -20.76 6.70
N ILE A 64 8.74 -21.19 6.82
CA ILE A 64 9.77 -20.98 5.79
C ILE A 64 10.41 -22.30 5.38
N GLN A 65 10.91 -22.35 4.14
CA GLN A 65 11.68 -23.49 3.66
C GLN A 65 12.70 -23.08 2.59
N THR A 66 13.85 -23.75 2.59
CA THR A 66 14.80 -23.71 1.50
C THR A 66 14.54 -24.85 0.53
N SER A 67 14.53 -24.55 -0.77
CA SER A 67 14.49 -25.53 -1.85
C SER A 67 15.65 -25.25 -2.81
N ASP A 68 16.41 -26.27 -3.19
CA ASP A 68 17.65 -26.10 -3.98
C ASP A 68 17.43 -25.41 -5.33
N ASN A 69 16.23 -25.57 -5.91
CA ASN A 69 15.83 -24.93 -7.17
C ASN A 69 15.20 -23.54 -7.01
N GLU A 70 14.83 -23.13 -5.79
CA GLU A 70 14.12 -21.87 -5.52
C GLU A 70 14.97 -20.88 -4.70
N CYS A 71 16.04 -21.34 -4.04
CA CYS A 71 16.89 -20.53 -3.16
C CYS A 71 17.54 -19.34 -3.89
N GLY A 72 17.72 -19.43 -5.21
CA GLY A 72 18.23 -18.35 -6.05
C GLY A 72 17.18 -17.30 -6.48
N SER A 73 15.90 -17.53 -6.21
CA SER A 73 14.81 -16.64 -6.63
C SER A 73 14.87 -15.28 -5.91
N ASN A 74 14.37 -14.22 -6.57
CA ASN A 74 14.33 -12.88 -5.99
C ASN A 74 13.48 -12.83 -4.71
N LEU A 75 12.36 -13.56 -4.69
CA LEU A 75 11.52 -13.64 -3.50
C LEU A 75 12.25 -14.33 -2.33
N ALA A 76 12.95 -15.45 -2.58
CA ALA A 76 13.72 -16.15 -1.55
C ALA A 76 14.80 -15.24 -0.95
N LYS A 77 15.58 -14.59 -1.81
CA LYS A 77 16.64 -13.65 -1.40
C LYS A 77 16.09 -12.51 -0.55
N HIS A 78 14.95 -11.93 -0.98
CA HIS A 78 14.30 -10.84 -0.24
C HIS A 78 13.86 -11.28 1.15
N ILE A 79 13.16 -12.42 1.25
CA ILE A 79 12.70 -12.95 2.55
C ILE A 79 13.90 -13.32 3.43
N SER A 80 14.93 -13.96 2.89
CA SER A 80 16.18 -14.22 3.61
C SER A 80 16.81 -12.97 4.20
N CYS A 81 16.93 -11.90 3.42
CA CYS A 81 17.45 -10.61 3.90
C CYS A 81 16.65 -10.10 5.12
N LEU A 82 15.32 -10.20 5.09
CA LEU A 82 14.45 -9.80 6.19
C LEU A 82 14.63 -10.64 7.45
N LEU A 83 15.04 -11.91 7.32
CA LEU A 83 15.24 -12.81 8.45
C LEU A 83 16.66 -12.76 9.03
N THR A 84 17.58 -12.07 8.36
CA THR A 84 18.96 -11.97 8.83
C THR A 84 19.14 -10.91 9.92
N ASP A 85 20.16 -11.12 10.74
CA ASP A 85 20.61 -10.21 11.79
C ASP A 85 20.94 -8.80 11.24
N ILE A 86 21.16 -8.63 9.92
CA ILE A 86 21.41 -7.34 9.29
C ILE A 86 20.20 -6.42 9.46
N PHE A 87 18.97 -6.95 9.32
CA PHE A 87 17.76 -6.18 9.55
C PHE A 87 17.56 -5.89 11.04
N GLU A 88 17.96 -6.82 11.93
CA GLU A 88 17.87 -6.64 13.39
C GLU A 88 18.89 -5.64 13.93
N LYS A 89 20.05 -5.51 13.29
CA LYS A 89 21.13 -4.58 13.66
C LYS A 89 20.91 -3.17 13.12
N GLN A 90 19.88 -2.94 12.31
CA GLN A 90 19.47 -1.57 12.01
C GLN A 90 18.87 -1.00 13.31
N ASN A 91 19.55 -0.02 13.90
CA ASN A 91 19.10 0.68 15.12
C ASN A 91 17.85 1.51 14.81
N LEU A 92 16.69 0.87 14.66
CA LEU A 92 15.41 1.52 14.41
C LEU A 92 14.86 2.27 15.66
N ASP A 93 15.73 2.68 16.60
CA ASP A 93 15.40 3.46 17.81
C ASP A 93 15.85 4.93 17.71
N ASP A 94 16.85 5.25 16.87
CA ASP A 94 17.42 6.60 16.68
C ASP A 94 17.53 6.99 15.19
N THR A 95 16.75 6.35 14.34
CA THR A 95 16.90 6.48 12.88
C THR A 95 15.98 7.52 12.26
N THR A 96 16.46 8.11 11.17
CA THR A 96 15.66 8.98 10.32
C THR A 96 14.40 8.26 9.82
N GLU A 97 13.32 9.02 9.65
CA GLU A 97 12.04 8.61 9.03
C GLU A 97 12.25 7.74 7.77
N ASP A 98 13.27 8.05 6.97
CA ASP A 98 13.64 7.31 5.75
C ASP A 98 14.03 5.83 6.00
N MET A 99 14.72 5.52 7.10
CA MET A 99 15.10 4.13 7.41
C MET A 99 13.91 3.32 7.93
N MET A 100 13.00 3.97 8.66
CA MET A 100 11.73 3.37 9.06
C MET A 100 10.88 3.03 7.84
N HIS A 101 10.74 3.97 6.90
CA HIS A 101 10.05 3.72 5.63
C HIS A 101 10.66 2.56 4.86
N TRP A 102 11.99 2.44 4.84
CA TRP A 102 12.67 1.29 4.21
C TRP A 102 12.30 -0.04 4.86
N GLY A 103 12.23 -0.10 6.20
CA GLY A 103 11.84 -1.30 6.93
C GLY A 103 10.40 -1.74 6.62
N ILE A 104 9.47 -0.79 6.60
CA ILE A 104 8.05 -1.04 6.25
C ILE A 104 7.91 -1.42 4.78
N ASP A 105 8.58 -0.72 3.88
CA ASP A 105 8.61 -1.05 2.46
C ASP A 105 9.10 -2.47 2.22
N SER A 106 10.16 -2.87 2.92
CA SER A 106 10.73 -4.20 2.77
C SER A 106 9.76 -5.30 3.23
N LEU A 107 8.88 -5.02 4.19
CA LEU A 107 7.88 -5.99 4.67
C LEU A 107 6.57 -5.99 3.86
N ILE A 108 6.18 -4.86 3.28
CA ILE A 108 4.89 -4.69 2.62
C ILE A 108 5.02 -4.41 1.13
N ARG A 109 5.62 -3.27 0.76
CA ARG A 109 5.66 -2.80 -0.64
C ARG A 109 6.50 -3.71 -1.53
N VAL A 110 7.70 -4.10 -1.09
CA VAL A 110 8.64 -4.87 -1.90
C VAL A 110 8.09 -6.28 -2.20
N PRO A 111 7.53 -7.04 -1.24
CA PRO A 111 6.87 -8.31 -1.56
C PRO A 111 5.73 -8.17 -2.57
N LEU A 112 4.86 -7.17 -2.41
CA LEU A 112 3.78 -6.89 -3.37
C LEU A 112 4.33 -6.53 -4.76
N GLN A 113 5.42 -5.76 -4.82
CA GLN A 113 6.09 -5.40 -6.06
C GLN A 113 6.67 -6.64 -6.76
N ILE A 114 7.35 -7.52 -6.02
CA ILE A 114 7.87 -8.79 -6.54
C ILE A 114 6.73 -9.63 -7.13
N PHE A 115 5.59 -9.75 -6.42
CA PHE A 115 4.43 -10.50 -6.94
C PHE A 115 3.90 -9.90 -8.24
N ARG A 116 3.73 -8.58 -8.31
CA ARG A 116 3.25 -7.88 -9.51
C ARG A 116 4.20 -8.08 -10.69
N GLU A 117 5.50 -7.82 -10.50
CA GLU A 117 6.50 -7.86 -11.56
C GLU A 117 6.70 -9.28 -12.10
N SER A 118 6.60 -10.29 -11.22
CA SER A 118 6.82 -11.68 -11.61
C SER A 118 5.64 -12.32 -12.32
N LEU A 119 4.40 -11.86 -12.06
CA LEU A 119 3.18 -12.43 -12.64
C LEU A 119 2.54 -11.56 -13.73
N GLY A 120 2.92 -10.28 -13.78
CA GLY A 120 2.34 -9.30 -14.69
C GLY A 120 0.96 -8.80 -14.25
N GLU A 121 0.49 -7.74 -14.92
CA GLU A 121 -0.75 -7.05 -14.58
C GLU A 121 -2.01 -7.90 -14.76
N GLY A 122 -1.97 -8.95 -15.58
CA GLY A 122 -3.10 -9.84 -15.78
C GLY A 122 -3.42 -10.71 -14.56
N ALA A 123 -2.41 -11.05 -13.75
CA ALA A 123 -2.55 -11.97 -12.62
C ALA A 123 -2.68 -11.25 -11.27
N LEU A 124 -1.96 -10.13 -11.07
CA LEU A 124 -2.09 -9.26 -9.90
C LEU A 124 -2.12 -7.80 -10.37
N PRO A 125 -3.31 -7.25 -10.68
CA PRO A 125 -3.45 -5.93 -11.32
C PRO A 125 -3.31 -4.79 -10.31
N ILE A 126 -2.23 -4.80 -9.52
CA ILE A 126 -2.02 -3.79 -8.48
C ILE A 126 -1.21 -2.61 -9.00
N GLU A 127 -1.54 -1.42 -8.52
CA GLU A 127 -0.72 -0.22 -8.64
C GLU A 127 -0.44 0.30 -7.24
N MET A 128 0.78 0.78 -6.99
CA MET A 128 1.18 1.30 -5.69
C MET A 128 1.75 2.69 -5.84
N ASP A 129 1.45 3.56 -4.89
CA ASP A 129 2.06 4.88 -4.77
C ASP A 129 2.41 5.14 -3.30
N ARG A 130 3.54 5.81 -3.08
CA ARG A 130 3.97 6.26 -1.76
C ARG A 130 4.08 7.76 -1.77
N ASN A 131 3.56 8.38 -0.72
CA ASN A 131 3.73 9.80 -0.53
C ASN A 131 5.13 10.09 0.03
N SER A 132 6.17 9.99 -0.81
CA SER A 132 7.46 10.59 -0.47
C SER A 132 7.25 12.10 -0.53
N LYS A 133 7.46 12.83 0.57
CA LYS A 133 7.34 14.31 0.65
C LYS A 133 7.68 14.95 -0.69
N ASP A 134 6.65 15.31 -1.46
CA ASP A 134 6.83 16.07 -2.69
C ASP A 134 7.65 17.31 -2.30
N LYS A 135 8.71 17.62 -3.04
CA LYS A 135 9.58 18.81 -2.84
C LYS A 135 8.85 20.14 -3.10
N GLY A 136 7.54 20.21 -2.81
CA GLY A 136 6.69 21.39 -2.85
C GLY A 136 6.36 21.81 -1.41
N THR A 137 6.96 22.91 -0.98
CA THR A 137 6.83 23.57 0.32
C THR A 137 5.46 24.19 0.59
N THR A 138 4.37 23.42 0.52
CA THR A 138 3.06 23.90 1.00
C THR A 138 2.36 22.88 1.88
N THR A 139 2.24 23.26 3.15
CA THR A 139 1.52 22.62 4.25
C THR A 139 0.00 22.68 4.06
N ILE A 140 -0.52 22.24 2.91
CA ILE A 140 -1.96 22.04 2.72
C ILE A 140 -2.27 20.56 2.93
N GLY A 141 -2.15 20.18 4.20
CA GLY A 141 -2.73 18.98 4.80
C GLY A 141 -2.13 17.66 4.36
N ASN A 142 -1.73 16.87 5.35
CA ASN A 142 -1.51 15.42 5.30
C ASN A 142 -2.78 14.64 4.89
N LYS A 143 -3.44 15.02 3.80
CA LYS A 143 -4.69 14.40 3.32
C LYS A 143 -4.42 13.06 2.63
N ARG A 144 -3.22 12.88 2.06
CA ARG A 144 -2.86 11.66 1.35
C ARG A 144 -2.20 10.66 2.30
N PRO A 145 -2.66 9.40 2.32
CA PRO A 145 -1.98 8.30 3.00
C PRO A 145 -0.52 8.12 2.57
N ASP A 146 0.32 7.61 3.46
CA ASP A 146 1.74 7.37 3.17
C ASP A 146 1.95 6.26 2.13
N PHE A 147 1.04 5.28 2.13
CA PHE A 147 1.02 4.19 1.16
C PHE A 147 -0.39 3.96 0.63
N LEU A 148 -0.48 3.79 -0.70
CA LEU A 148 -1.72 3.50 -1.41
C LEU A 148 -1.48 2.34 -2.37
N CYS A 149 -2.40 1.39 -2.41
CA CYS A 149 -2.38 0.24 -3.30
C CYS A 149 -3.78 0.02 -3.89
N TRP A 150 -3.87 0.20 -5.20
CA TRP A 150 -5.09 0.00 -5.99
C TRP A 150 -5.07 -1.33 -6.70
N ALA A 151 -6.22 -1.93 -6.93
CA ALA A 151 -6.39 -2.97 -7.93
C ALA A 151 -7.52 -2.59 -8.89
N ASN A 152 -7.25 -2.61 -10.20
CA ASN A 152 -8.21 -2.18 -11.23
C ASN A 152 -8.83 -0.78 -10.93
N GLY A 153 -8.06 0.12 -10.33
CA GLY A 153 -8.50 1.46 -9.94
C GLY A 153 -9.21 1.58 -8.60
N VAL A 154 -9.65 0.49 -7.96
CA VAL A 154 -10.21 0.54 -6.59
C VAL A 154 -9.07 0.57 -5.58
N LEU A 155 -9.12 1.50 -4.62
CA LEU A 155 -8.19 1.53 -3.51
C LEU A 155 -8.53 0.40 -2.53
N LEU A 156 -7.69 -0.64 -2.47
CA LEU A 156 -7.96 -1.82 -1.63
C LEU A 156 -7.06 -1.90 -0.40
N PHE A 157 -5.88 -1.30 -0.47
CA PHE A 157 -4.91 -1.39 0.61
C PHE A 157 -4.20 -0.05 0.83
N LYS A 158 -4.14 0.39 2.08
CA LYS A 158 -3.61 1.70 2.49
C LYS A 158 -2.72 1.58 3.72
N GLY A 159 -1.72 2.47 3.83
CA GLY A 159 -0.90 2.66 5.02
C GLY A 159 -0.98 4.08 5.59
N GLU A 160 -0.93 4.18 6.91
CA GLU A 160 -0.65 5.43 7.64
C GLU A 160 0.56 5.20 8.55
N GLU A 161 1.55 6.07 8.48
CA GLU A 161 2.84 5.91 9.13
C GLU A 161 3.16 7.13 10.01
N LYS A 162 3.65 6.88 11.22
CA LYS A 162 4.16 7.88 12.15
C LYS A 162 5.59 7.54 12.55
N ALA A 163 6.34 8.56 12.95
CA ALA A 163 7.75 8.38 13.30
C ALA A 163 7.87 7.69 14.66
N GLU A 164 7.14 8.19 15.66
CA GLU A 164 7.35 7.79 17.05
C GLU A 164 6.37 6.70 17.50
N ALA A 165 6.83 5.75 18.31
CA ALA A 165 6.03 4.59 18.71
C ALA A 165 4.79 4.95 19.56
N ASP A 166 4.85 6.06 20.29
CA ASP A 166 3.73 6.59 21.09
C ASP A 166 2.64 7.23 20.22
N GLU A 167 2.95 7.60 18.97
CA GLU A 167 1.99 8.07 17.97
C GLU A 167 1.18 6.94 17.31
N PHE A 168 1.36 5.69 17.73
CA PHE A 168 0.58 4.57 17.18
C PHE A 168 -0.94 4.77 17.26
N PRO A 169 -1.53 5.24 18.37
CA PRO A 169 -2.95 5.57 18.41
C PRO A 169 -3.33 6.67 17.42
N VAL A 170 -2.46 7.66 17.20
CA VAL A 170 -2.67 8.73 16.22
C VAL A 170 -2.72 8.18 14.79
N ALA A 171 -1.80 7.28 14.43
CA ALA A 171 -1.83 6.59 13.14
C ALA A 171 -3.15 5.83 12.93
N VAL A 172 -3.64 5.15 13.96
CA VAL A 172 -4.90 4.40 13.94
C VAL A 172 -6.11 5.34 13.84
N ASP A 173 -6.11 6.46 14.54
CA ASP A 173 -7.22 7.43 14.50
C ASP A 173 -7.26 8.18 13.17
N GLU A 174 -6.11 8.50 12.57
CA GLU A 174 -6.05 9.07 11.21
C GLU A 174 -6.60 8.11 10.16
N LEU A 175 -6.42 6.79 10.31
CA LEU A 175 -7.10 5.82 9.44
C LEU A 175 -8.63 5.92 9.56
N LYS A 176 -9.17 6.14 10.76
CA LYS A 176 -10.62 6.27 10.99
C LYS A 176 -11.15 7.58 10.42
N GLU A 177 -10.48 8.69 10.72
CA GLU A 177 -10.91 10.02 10.31
C GLU A 177 -10.86 10.19 8.80
N LYS A 178 -9.75 9.74 8.19
CA LYS A 178 -9.54 9.85 6.75
C LYS A 178 -10.43 8.91 5.95
N PHE A 179 -11.28 8.04 6.52
CA PHE A 179 -12.13 7.11 5.75
C PHE A 179 -13.51 6.92 6.39
N ASN A 180 -14.10 8.03 6.83
CA ASN A 180 -15.48 8.03 7.31
C ASN A 180 -16.53 7.82 6.19
N LYS A 181 -16.11 7.75 4.91
CA LYS A 181 -16.99 7.59 3.74
C LYS A 181 -16.54 6.44 2.86
N PHE A 182 -17.51 5.58 2.52
CA PHE A 182 -17.35 4.46 1.59
C PHE A 182 -18.47 4.61 0.56
N ASP A 183 -18.16 5.23 -0.58
CA ASP A 183 -19.13 5.49 -1.64
C ASP A 183 -19.02 4.41 -2.73
N PRO A 184 -20.14 3.79 -3.16
CA PRO A 184 -20.15 2.84 -4.29
C PRO A 184 -19.47 3.37 -5.56
N LEU A 185 -19.43 4.69 -5.77
CA LEU A 185 -18.70 5.32 -6.88
C LEU A 185 -17.20 4.98 -6.89
N TYR A 186 -16.61 4.79 -5.71
CA TYR A 186 -15.17 4.60 -5.53
C TYR A 186 -14.79 3.14 -5.26
N PHE A 187 -15.69 2.35 -4.69
CA PHE A 187 -15.39 1.00 -4.21
C PHE A 187 -16.22 -0.10 -4.89
N GLY A 188 -17.22 0.27 -5.70
CA GLY A 188 -18.09 -0.67 -6.38
C GLY A 188 -18.75 -1.65 -5.41
N ASN A 189 -18.56 -2.94 -5.66
CA ASN A 189 -19.12 -4.03 -4.85
C ASN A 189 -18.24 -4.43 -3.65
N VAL A 190 -17.01 -3.92 -3.56
CA VAL A 190 -16.11 -4.24 -2.45
C VAL A 190 -16.46 -3.34 -1.28
N GLN A 191 -17.00 -3.91 -0.19
CA GLN A 191 -17.45 -3.13 0.97
C GLN A 191 -16.42 -3.11 2.11
N PHE A 192 -15.14 -3.20 1.77
CA PHE A 192 -14.06 -3.09 2.74
C PHE A 192 -12.81 -2.47 2.13
N MET A 193 -11.96 -1.92 2.98
CA MET A 193 -10.58 -1.55 2.64
C MET A 193 -9.65 -2.15 3.68
N ILE A 194 -8.58 -2.79 3.24
CA ILE A 194 -7.51 -3.25 4.14
C ILE A 194 -6.62 -2.05 4.44
N CYS A 195 -6.16 -1.91 5.67
CA CYS A 195 -5.28 -0.85 6.09
C CYS A 195 -4.17 -1.39 6.98
N TYR A 196 -3.07 -0.65 7.07
CA TYR A 196 -2.11 -0.79 8.15
C TYR A 196 -1.83 0.56 8.81
N ALA A 197 -1.56 0.52 10.11
CA ALA A 197 -1.00 1.64 10.86
C ALA A 197 0.39 1.26 11.32
N VAL A 198 1.35 2.18 11.16
CA VAL A 198 2.71 2.06 11.68
C VAL A 198 3.04 3.28 12.52
N ALA A 199 3.74 3.06 13.62
CA ALA A 199 4.36 4.14 14.38
C ALA A 199 5.63 3.62 15.06
N GLY A 200 6.78 4.20 14.73
CA GLY A 200 8.07 3.59 15.05
C GLY A 200 8.08 2.10 14.61
N PRO A 201 8.62 1.17 15.42
CA PRO A 201 8.69 -0.23 15.03
C PRO A 201 7.35 -0.98 15.13
N LEU A 202 6.28 -0.32 15.57
CA LEU A 202 4.99 -0.94 15.83
C LEU A 202 4.13 -0.92 14.56
N LEU A 203 3.51 -2.05 14.24
CA LEU A 203 2.65 -2.22 13.08
C LEU A 203 1.35 -2.93 13.48
N GLY A 204 0.23 -2.54 12.89
CA GLY A 204 -1.03 -3.29 13.00
C GLY A 204 -1.83 -3.25 11.71
N PHE A 205 -2.45 -4.37 11.34
CA PHE A 205 -3.39 -4.46 10.23
C PHE A 205 -4.82 -4.27 10.70
N TYR A 206 -5.60 -3.57 9.88
CA TYR A 206 -6.99 -3.24 10.13
C TYR A 206 -7.79 -3.36 8.84
N ALA A 207 -9.11 -3.38 8.94
CA ALA A 207 -10.00 -3.14 7.83
C ALA A 207 -11.03 -2.08 8.18
N ILE A 208 -11.40 -1.30 7.17
CA ILE A 208 -12.50 -0.34 7.26
C ILE A 208 -13.74 -1.02 6.69
N ASN A 209 -14.80 -1.11 7.49
CA ASN A 209 -16.09 -1.62 7.09
C ASN A 209 -16.85 -0.57 6.27
N GLY A 210 -17.01 -0.85 4.99
CA GLY A 210 -17.71 -0.02 4.01
C GLY A 210 -19.20 -0.35 3.86
N SER A 211 -19.75 -1.29 4.64
CA SER A 211 -21.17 -1.63 4.57
C SER A 211 -22.05 -0.41 4.86
N PRO A 212 -23.16 -0.20 4.12
CA PRO A 212 -24.10 0.90 4.37
C PRO A 212 -24.65 0.92 5.81
N ASN A 213 -24.73 -0.26 6.44
CA ASN A 213 -25.24 -0.44 7.80
C ASN A 213 -24.14 -0.38 8.88
N ALA A 214 -22.89 -0.16 8.49
CA ALA A 214 -21.78 -0.10 9.44
C ALA A 214 -21.93 1.10 10.38
N ASN A 215 -21.85 0.85 11.69
CA ASN A 215 -21.83 1.92 12.69
C ASN A 215 -20.60 2.82 12.43
N LEU A 216 -20.83 4.10 12.15
CA LEU A 216 -19.79 5.09 11.85
C LEU A 216 -18.70 5.17 12.94
N LEU A 217 -19.04 4.85 14.20
CA LEU A 217 -18.09 4.87 15.32
C LEU A 217 -17.18 3.63 15.37
N ASN A 218 -17.60 2.50 14.77
CA ASN A 218 -16.91 1.22 14.84
C ASN A 218 -16.60 0.64 13.44
N ARG A 219 -16.26 1.50 12.47
CA ARG A 219 -15.91 1.04 11.12
C ARG A 219 -14.54 0.36 11.05
N LEU A 220 -13.60 0.71 11.91
CA LEU A 220 -12.27 0.12 11.91
C LEU A 220 -12.24 -1.18 12.71
N VAL A 221 -11.97 -2.29 12.04
CA VAL A 221 -11.88 -3.64 12.61
C VAL A 221 -10.41 -4.06 12.63
N PRO A 222 -9.84 -4.44 13.79
CA PRO A 222 -8.48 -4.98 13.84
C PRO A 222 -8.41 -6.35 13.15
N LEU A 223 -7.41 -6.53 12.29
CA LEU A 223 -7.14 -7.79 11.60
C LEU A 223 -5.91 -8.51 12.16
N SER A 224 -5.05 -7.80 12.88
CA SER A 224 -3.92 -8.35 13.61
C SER A 224 -3.82 -7.76 15.01
N ASN A 225 -3.05 -8.43 15.87
CA ASN A 225 -2.50 -7.79 17.05
C ASN A 225 -1.46 -6.74 16.65
N ARG A 226 -1.00 -5.95 17.62
CA ARG A 226 0.15 -5.06 17.44
C ARG A 226 1.43 -5.90 17.30
N LEU A 227 2.12 -5.76 16.18
CA LEU A 227 3.35 -6.46 15.81
C LEU A 227 4.53 -5.51 15.92
N ASN A 228 5.72 -6.03 16.21
CA ASN A 228 6.95 -5.25 16.27
C ASN A 228 7.92 -5.70 15.17
N ILE A 229 8.23 -4.82 14.22
CA ILE A 229 9.08 -5.15 13.06
C ILE A 229 10.53 -5.51 13.44
N LYS A 230 10.97 -5.17 14.65
CA LYS A 230 12.28 -5.60 15.18
C LYS A 230 12.29 -7.08 15.57
N ASN A 231 11.12 -7.66 15.84
CA ASN A 231 10.99 -9.05 16.22
C ASN A 231 10.92 -9.94 14.96
N SER A 232 11.84 -10.88 14.83
CA SER A 232 11.90 -11.80 13.69
C SER A 232 10.64 -12.64 13.49
N ARG A 233 9.98 -13.06 14.56
CA ARG A 233 8.70 -13.80 14.50
C ARG A 233 7.56 -12.92 13.97
N ASP A 234 7.53 -11.67 14.40
CA ASP A 234 6.53 -10.72 13.93
C ASP A 234 6.76 -10.38 12.45
N ARG A 235 8.02 -10.23 12.01
CA ARG A 235 8.33 -10.08 10.57
C ARG A 235 7.82 -11.25 9.72
N VAL A 236 8.04 -12.49 10.16
CA VAL A 236 7.48 -13.69 9.48
C VAL A 236 5.95 -13.61 9.44
N SER A 237 5.32 -13.23 10.55
CA SER A 237 3.87 -13.09 10.64
C SER A 237 3.34 -12.01 9.69
N ILE A 238 4.01 -10.86 9.60
CA ILE A 238 3.70 -9.77 8.68
C ILE A 238 3.81 -10.26 7.23
N LEU A 239 4.88 -10.97 6.87
CA LEU A 239 5.05 -11.51 5.52
C LEU A 239 3.93 -12.49 5.15
N CYS A 240 3.52 -13.37 6.07
CA CYS A 240 2.38 -14.25 5.86
C CYS A 240 1.08 -13.46 5.63
N MET A 241 0.84 -12.41 6.43
CA MET A 241 -0.33 -11.54 6.25
C MET A 241 -0.30 -10.79 4.92
N VAL A 242 0.87 -10.29 4.49
CA VAL A 242 1.04 -9.61 3.18
C VAL A 242 0.79 -10.56 2.01
N VAL A 243 1.24 -11.81 2.11
CA VAL A 243 0.88 -12.85 1.13
C VAL A 243 -0.64 -13.03 1.08
N ASN A 244 -1.31 -13.14 2.23
CA ASN A 244 -2.77 -13.28 2.27
C ASN A 244 -3.50 -12.02 1.78
N ILE A 245 -2.97 -10.81 2.01
CA ILE A 245 -3.48 -9.58 1.42
C ILE A 245 -3.37 -9.64 -0.10
N ALA A 246 -2.24 -10.08 -0.66
CA ALA A 246 -2.08 -10.26 -2.10
C ALA A 246 -3.09 -11.28 -2.66
N ARG A 247 -3.32 -12.40 -1.95
CA ARG A 247 -4.35 -13.39 -2.28
C ARG A 247 -5.75 -12.80 -2.28
N ILE A 248 -6.10 -12.00 -1.26
CA ILE A 248 -7.39 -11.30 -1.18
C ILE A 248 -7.54 -10.36 -2.38
N ILE A 249 -6.55 -9.50 -2.63
CA ILE A 249 -6.56 -8.56 -3.75
C ILE A 249 -6.75 -9.30 -5.07
N ARG A 250 -5.99 -10.37 -5.32
CA ARG A 250 -6.14 -11.21 -6.53
C ARG A 250 -7.54 -11.79 -6.66
N THR A 251 -8.12 -12.25 -5.54
CA THR A 251 -9.48 -12.82 -5.50
C THR A 251 -10.53 -11.79 -5.89
N VAL A 252 -10.52 -10.62 -5.25
CA VAL A 252 -11.53 -9.58 -5.49
C VAL A 252 -11.33 -8.84 -6.82
N SER A 253 -10.11 -8.80 -7.37
CA SER A 253 -9.79 -8.07 -8.60
C SER A 253 -10.66 -8.49 -9.79
N SER A 254 -11.07 -9.76 -9.84
CA SER A 254 -11.96 -10.30 -10.87
C SER A 254 -13.39 -9.76 -10.82
N THR A 255 -13.79 -9.19 -9.68
CA THR A 255 -15.16 -8.71 -9.42
C THR A 255 -15.30 -7.19 -9.51
N ILE A 256 -14.18 -6.47 -9.69
CA ILE A 256 -14.14 -5.01 -9.70
C ILE A 256 -14.68 -4.46 -11.04
N PRO A 257 -15.69 -3.58 -11.01
CA PRO A 257 -16.16 -2.87 -12.21
C PRO A 257 -15.07 -1.98 -12.83
N ARG A 258 -15.03 -1.91 -14.18
CA ARG A 258 -14.04 -1.11 -14.92
C ARG A 258 -14.28 0.42 -14.89
N THR A 259 -15.41 0.87 -14.33
CA THR A 259 -15.87 2.26 -14.41
C THR A 259 -15.62 3.07 -13.13
N ILE A 260 -14.73 2.60 -12.26
CA ILE A 260 -14.51 3.19 -10.93
C ILE A 260 -13.56 4.39 -11.00
N VAL A 261 -13.86 5.40 -10.18
CA VAL A 261 -12.98 6.57 -9.99
C VAL A 261 -11.90 6.24 -8.96
N PRO A 262 -10.61 6.29 -9.33
CA PRO A 262 -9.54 5.84 -8.44
C PRO A 262 -9.17 6.90 -7.39
N ILE A 263 -9.64 6.73 -6.15
CA ILE A 263 -9.32 7.63 -5.03
C ILE A 263 -7.82 7.73 -4.84
N GLY A 264 -7.30 8.95 -4.71
CA GLY A 264 -5.91 9.24 -4.41
C GLY A 264 -4.96 9.00 -5.59
N LYS A 265 -5.44 8.51 -6.74
CA LYS A 265 -4.60 8.30 -7.94
C LYS A 265 -4.53 9.59 -8.75
N ARG A 266 -3.32 9.98 -9.13
CA ARG A 266 -3.06 11.13 -10.01
C ARG A 266 -3.33 10.74 -11.48
N LEU A 267 -4.44 11.22 -12.03
CA LEU A 267 -4.81 11.05 -13.44
C LEU A 267 -4.15 12.15 -14.28
N LYS A 268 -3.14 11.78 -15.08
CA LYS A 268 -2.49 12.71 -16.01
C LYS A 268 -3.35 12.91 -17.26
N LEU A 269 -3.72 14.16 -17.53
CA LEU A 269 -4.32 14.63 -18.77
C LEU A 269 -3.27 15.42 -19.56
N ALA A 270 -3.56 15.71 -20.84
CA ALA A 270 -2.61 16.40 -21.73
C ALA A 270 -2.06 17.73 -21.19
N LYS A 271 -2.81 18.44 -20.35
CA LYS A 271 -2.44 19.77 -19.82
C LYS A 271 -2.66 19.93 -18.31
N SER A 272 -2.99 18.85 -17.60
CA SER A 272 -3.33 18.92 -16.17
C SER A 272 -3.28 17.56 -15.51
N THR A 273 -3.19 17.52 -14.20
CA THR A 273 -3.36 16.30 -13.40
C THR A 273 -4.62 16.45 -12.54
N ILE A 274 -5.42 15.38 -12.43
CA ILE A 274 -6.59 15.35 -11.54
C ILE A 274 -6.39 14.26 -10.49
N THR A 275 -6.64 14.57 -9.23
CA THR A 275 -6.66 13.61 -8.12
C THR A 275 -8.02 13.68 -7.45
N PHE A 276 -8.72 12.56 -7.36
CA PHE A 276 -9.97 12.46 -6.60
C PHE A 276 -9.65 12.07 -5.16
N PHE A 277 -9.98 12.92 -4.21
CA PHE A 277 -9.97 12.58 -2.79
C PHE A 277 -11.42 12.30 -2.33
N GLU A 278 -11.59 11.79 -1.12
CA GLU A 278 -12.90 11.42 -0.60
C GLU A 278 -13.86 12.58 -0.45
N ASP A 279 -13.34 13.77 -0.11
CA ASP A 279 -14.11 14.97 0.18
C ASP A 279 -13.91 16.08 -0.86
N SER A 280 -13.03 15.86 -1.83
CA SER A 280 -12.57 16.93 -2.73
C SER A 280 -11.95 16.37 -4.00
N VAL A 281 -11.91 17.20 -5.05
CA VAL A 281 -11.19 16.90 -6.29
C VAL A 281 -10.14 17.97 -6.47
N GLU A 282 -8.89 17.55 -6.62
CA GLU A 282 -7.79 18.45 -6.92
C GLU A 282 -7.47 18.37 -8.42
N LYS A 283 -7.37 19.52 -9.08
CA LYS A 283 -6.86 19.62 -10.44
C LYS A 283 -5.66 20.55 -10.46
N MET A 284 -4.50 20.01 -10.80
CA MET A 284 -3.27 20.77 -10.99
C MET A 284 -3.07 21.09 -12.48
N VAL A 285 -2.84 22.36 -12.80
CA VAL A 285 -2.58 22.84 -14.16
C VAL A 285 -1.23 23.56 -14.15
N PRO A 286 -0.24 23.15 -14.97
CA PRO A 286 1.02 23.90 -15.12
C PRO A 286 0.77 25.35 -15.54
N LEU A 287 1.59 26.29 -15.05
CA LEU A 287 1.45 27.72 -15.35
C LEU A 287 1.46 28.01 -16.85
N GLU A 288 2.27 27.30 -17.62
CA GLU A 288 2.32 27.37 -19.09
C GLU A 288 1.02 26.97 -19.81
N HIS A 289 0.09 26.31 -19.11
CA HIS A 289 -1.17 25.84 -19.66
C HIS A 289 -2.41 26.58 -19.13
N LEU A 290 -2.24 27.56 -18.23
CA LEU A 290 -3.37 28.38 -17.79
C LEU A 290 -3.90 29.24 -18.95
N PRO A 291 -5.22 29.40 -19.10
CA PRO A 291 -5.78 30.33 -20.08
C PRO A 291 -5.37 31.78 -19.74
N HIS A 292 -5.38 32.65 -20.76
CA HIS A 292 -4.96 34.07 -20.74
C HIS A 292 -3.45 34.33 -20.87
N GLU A 293 -3.10 35.24 -21.78
CA GLU A 293 -1.76 35.81 -21.96
C GLU A 293 -1.55 36.99 -21.00
N GLY A 294 -0.34 37.17 -20.48
CA GLY A 294 0.01 38.24 -19.53
C GLY A 294 0.86 37.75 -18.35
N GLU A 295 1.10 38.64 -17.38
CA GLU A 295 1.88 38.36 -16.18
C GLU A 295 1.25 37.22 -15.35
N VAL A 296 2.09 36.37 -14.75
CA VAL A 296 1.66 35.21 -13.95
C VAL A 296 0.72 35.63 -12.81
N ASN A 297 1.01 36.77 -12.18
CA ASN A 297 0.23 37.30 -11.06
C ASN A 297 -1.21 37.64 -11.48
N ASP A 298 -1.40 38.17 -12.69
CA ASP A 298 -2.73 38.53 -13.20
C ASP A 298 -3.57 37.29 -13.48
N ARG A 299 -2.93 36.24 -14.00
CA ARG A 299 -3.55 34.95 -14.30
C ARG A 299 -4.00 34.23 -13.03
N VAL A 300 -3.15 34.22 -12.00
CA VAL A 300 -3.50 33.67 -10.67
C VAL A 300 -4.62 34.49 -10.02
N ALA A 301 -4.52 35.82 -10.04
CA ALA A 301 -5.53 36.70 -9.48
C ALA A 301 -6.91 36.54 -10.16
N PHE A 302 -6.94 36.30 -11.47
CA PHE A 302 -8.17 36.00 -12.20
C PHE A 302 -8.84 34.71 -11.71
N LEU A 303 -8.09 33.61 -11.60
CA LEU A 303 -8.60 32.34 -11.08
C LEU A 303 -9.12 32.48 -9.65
N GLN A 304 -8.43 33.28 -8.84
CA GLN A 304 -8.83 33.54 -7.46
C GLN A 304 -10.11 34.36 -7.36
N ARG A 305 -10.31 35.35 -8.24
CA ARG A 305 -11.59 36.07 -8.36
C ARG A 305 -12.72 35.14 -8.78
N MET A 306 -12.50 34.30 -9.80
CA MET A 306 -13.48 33.28 -10.20
C MET A 306 -13.87 32.37 -9.03
N TYR A 307 -12.90 31.92 -8.24
CA TYR A 307 -13.14 31.11 -7.06
C TYR A 307 -13.97 31.85 -6.01
N ASN A 308 -13.62 33.09 -5.67
CA ASN A 308 -14.38 33.88 -4.69
C ASN A 308 -15.84 34.05 -5.10
N CYS A 309 -16.13 34.17 -6.41
CA CYS A 309 -17.49 34.20 -6.93
C CYS A 309 -18.20 32.84 -6.84
N ALA A 310 -17.48 31.74 -7.00
CA ALA A 310 -18.04 30.38 -6.97
C ALA A 310 -18.11 29.75 -5.57
N LYS A 311 -17.37 30.28 -4.59
CA LYS A 311 -17.28 29.72 -3.23
C LYS A 311 -18.66 29.65 -2.58
N GLY A 312 -19.03 28.48 -2.08
CA GLY A 312 -20.34 28.23 -1.45
C GLY A 312 -21.48 27.91 -2.43
N HIS A 313 -21.23 27.89 -3.74
CA HIS A 313 -22.22 27.54 -4.76
C HIS A 313 -21.99 26.09 -5.25
N PRO A 314 -22.93 25.16 -5.04
CA PRO A 314 -22.84 23.79 -5.54
C PRO A 314 -22.71 23.75 -7.08
N GLY A 315 -21.81 22.91 -7.61
CA GLY A 315 -21.69 22.67 -9.05
C GLY A 315 -20.65 23.51 -9.82
N LEU A 316 -19.87 24.38 -9.15
CA LEU A 316 -18.78 25.15 -9.75
C LEU A 316 -17.41 24.69 -9.22
N ILE A 317 -16.38 24.64 -10.09
CA ILE A 317 -15.03 24.14 -9.79
C ILE A 317 -14.39 24.99 -8.68
N GLN A 318 -13.97 24.35 -7.59
CA GLN A 318 -13.35 24.97 -6.42
C GLN A 318 -11.84 24.79 -6.46
N VAL A 319 -11.07 25.88 -6.42
CA VAL A 319 -9.61 25.86 -6.23
C VAL A 319 -9.33 26.27 -4.79
N LYS A 320 -8.64 25.42 -4.02
CA LYS A 320 -8.06 25.82 -2.74
C LYS A 320 -6.66 26.37 -3.03
N GLU A 321 -6.36 27.58 -2.55
CA GLU A 321 -5.04 28.18 -2.70
C GLU A 321 -3.96 27.27 -2.10
N GLY A 322 -3.14 26.65 -2.94
CA GLY A 322 -1.73 26.37 -2.64
C GLY A 322 -1.00 27.69 -2.52
N GLY A 323 -0.58 28.06 -1.31
CA GLY A 323 0.18 29.29 -1.08
C GLY A 323 1.42 29.31 -1.98
N GLY A 324 1.45 30.19 -2.97
CA GLY A 324 2.55 30.28 -3.92
C GLY A 324 3.90 30.60 -3.24
N PRO A 325 5.02 30.32 -3.91
CA PRO A 325 6.35 30.64 -3.39
C PRO A 325 6.51 32.16 -3.22
N LYS A 326 7.13 32.57 -2.12
CA LYS A 326 7.88 33.84 -2.07
C LYS A 326 9.25 33.60 -2.67
#